data_AF-A0A2H9N899-F1
#
_entry.id   AF-A0A2H9N899-F1
#
_cell.length_a   1.000
_cell.length_b   1.000
_cell.length_c   1.000
_cell.angle_alpha   90.00
_cell.angle_beta   90.00
_cell.angle_gamma   90.00
#
_symmetry.space_group_name_H-M   'P 1'
#
loop_
_entity.id
_entity.type
_entity.pdbx_description
1 polymer ?
#
loop_
_entity_poly.entity_id
_entity_poly.type
_entity_poly.pdbx_seq_one_letter_code
_entity_poly.pdbx_strand_id
1 'polypeptide(L)' 'MDVKVRVTREGIFIPEELFREMMSAYVKVEQVLATLETLADEEALKPIEKSREEVARGEYVECSIDGLNEVLKWDV' A
#
# COMPACT_ATOMS: atom_id res chain seq x y z
N MET A 1 20.73 18.58 -8.32
CA MET A 1 21.72 17.81 -7.55
C MET A 1 22.63 17.13 -8.55
N ASP A 2 23.93 17.33 -8.44
CA ASP A 2 24.92 16.70 -9.32
C ASP A 2 25.19 15.29 -8.76
N VAL A 3 24.46 14.29 -9.26
CA VAL A 3 24.43 12.95 -8.68
C VAL A 3 25.69 12.20 -9.12
N LYS A 4 26.65 12.07 -8.21
CA LYS A 4 27.95 11.44 -8.48
C LYS A 4 27.87 9.92 -8.36
N VAL A 5 27.39 9.27 -9.41
CA VAL A 5 27.54 7.82 -9.57
C VAL A 5 28.93 7.53 -10.12
N ARG A 6 29.67 6.59 -9.51
CA ARG A 6 30.99 6.17 -9.99
C ARG A 6 30.95 4.72 -10.45
N VAL A 7 31.25 4.48 -11.72
CA VAL A 7 31.36 3.13 -12.30
C VAL A 7 32.83 2.69 -12.26
N THR A 8 33.07 1.47 -11.78
CA THR A 8 34.38 0.80 -11.79
C THR A 8 34.27 -0.55 -12.49
N ARG A 9 35.40 -1.26 -12.68
CA ARG A 9 35.39 -2.64 -13.20
C ARG A 9 34.72 -3.63 -12.24
N GLU A 10 34.65 -3.29 -10.96
CA GLU A 10 34.11 -4.16 -9.89
C GLU A 10 32.63 -3.87 -9.61
N GLY A 11 32.11 -2.70 -10.03
CA GLY A 11 30.70 -2.38 -9.88
C GLY A 11 30.39 -0.89 -9.95
N ILE A 12 29.20 -0.54 -9.44
CA ILE A 12 28.69 0.83 -9.42
C ILE A 12 28.62 1.29 -7.97
N PHE A 13 29.32 2.38 -7.66
CA PHE A 13 29.22 3.04 -6.37
C PHE A 13 28.12 4.10 -6.43
N ILE A 14 27.11 3.90 -5.61
CA ILE A 14 25.95 4.76 -5.48
C ILE A 14 26.07 5.51 -4.14
N PRO A 15 25.92 6.85 -4.12
CA PRO A 15 25.83 7.58 -2.87
C PRO A 15 24.72 7.03 -1.98
N GLU A 16 25.00 6.90 -0.68
CA GLU A 16 24.08 6.25 0.26
C GLU A 16 22.68 6.90 0.27
N GLU A 17 22.61 8.23 0.23
CA GLU A 17 21.34 8.96 0.16
C GLU A 17 20.54 8.59 -1.09
N LEU A 18 21.19 8.58 -2.26
CA LEU A 18 20.54 8.17 -3.51
C LEU A 18 20.07 6.72 -3.44
N PHE A 19 20.88 5.83 -2.86
CA PHE A 19 20.50 4.44 -2.68
C PHE A 19 19.26 4.31 -1.78
N ARG A 20 19.17 5.06 -0.68
CA ARG A 20 17.95 5.09 0.17
C ARG A 20 16.74 5.58 -0.59
N GLU A 21 16.87 6.64 -1.38
CA GLU A 21 15.78 7.16 -2.21
C GLU A 21 15.30 6.12 -3.22
N MET A 22 16.23 5.45 -3.91
CA MET A 22 15.93 4.38 -4.86
C MET A 22 15.20 3.22 -4.18
N MET A 23 15.69 2.75 -3.02
CA MET A 23 15.04 1.67 -2.27
C MET A 23 13.65 2.08 -1.79
N SER A 24 13.47 3.33 -1.36
CA SER A 24 12.17 3.85 -0.92
C SER A 24 11.17 3.89 -2.07
N ALA A 25 11.60 4.30 -3.27
CA ALA A 25 10.77 4.29 -4.46
C ALA A 25 10.41 2.85 -4.88
N TYR A 26 11.40 1.95 -4.84
CA TYR A 26 11.21 0.53 -5.17
C TYR A 26 10.14 -0.12 -4.27
N VAL A 27 10.22 0.07 -2.95
CA VAL A 27 9.23 -0.46 -2.00
C VAL A 27 7.81 0.04 -2.30
N LYS A 28 7.65 1.31 -2.67
CA LYS A 28 6.34 1.86 -3.05
C LYS A 28 5.78 1.18 -4.31
N VAL A 29 6.63 0.93 -5.30
CA VAL A 29 6.22 0.23 -6.53
C VAL A 29 5.79 -1.20 -6.22
N GLU A 30 6.56 -1.92 -5.41
CA GLU A 30 6.23 -3.29 -4.97
C GLU A 30 4.88 -3.34 -4.24
N GLN A 31 4.58 -2.38 -3.37
CA GLN A 31 3.27 -2.29 -2.70
C GLN A 31 2.11 -2.10 -3.69
N VAL A 32 2.31 -1.26 -4.71
CA VAL A 32 1.29 -1.07 -5.77
C VAL A 32 1.11 -2.35 -6.57
N LEU A 33 2.19 -3.03 -6.94
CA LEU A 33 2.12 -4.30 -7.68
C LEU A 33 1.40 -5.38 -6.89
N ALA A 34 1.74 -5.56 -5.61
CA ALA A 34 1.06 -6.53 -4.73
C ALA A 34 -0.46 -6.25 -4.61
N THR A 35 -0.84 -4.97 -4.60
CA THR A 35 -2.25 -4.57 -4.60
C THR A 35 -2.93 -4.94 -5.93
N LEU A 36 -2.27 -4.67 -7.05
CA LEU A 36 -2.79 -5.03 -8.38
C LEU A 36 -2.91 -6.54 -8.56
N GLU A 37 -1.95 -7.33 -8.07
CA GLU A 37 -2.01 -8.79 -8.06
C GLU A 37 -3.19 -9.30 -7.23
N THR A 38 -3.40 -8.71 -6.05
CA THR A 38 -4.56 -9.04 -5.20
C THR A 38 -5.88 -8.70 -5.92
N LEU A 39 -5.94 -7.57 -6.64
CA LEU A 39 -7.13 -7.21 -7.41
C LEU A 39 -7.31 -8.03 -8.69
N ALA A 40 -6.24 -8.61 -9.23
CA ALA A 40 -6.30 -9.47 -10.41
C ALA A 40 -6.68 -10.92 -10.06
N ASP A 41 -6.58 -11.31 -8.79
CA ASP A 41 -7.03 -12.61 -8.29
C ASP A 41 -8.54 -12.57 -8.01
N GLU A 42 -9.31 -13.25 -8.87
CA GLU A 42 -10.78 -13.35 -8.77
C GLU A 42 -11.24 -13.94 -7.42
N GLU A 43 -10.47 -14.84 -6.80
CA GLU A 43 -10.80 -15.36 -5.47
C GLU A 43 -10.58 -14.31 -4.37
N ALA A 44 -9.55 -13.47 -4.52
CA ALA A 44 -9.27 -12.38 -3.60
C ALA A 44 -10.27 -11.20 -3.74
N LEU A 45 -10.93 -11.07 -4.90
CA LEU A 45 -12.01 -10.09 -5.12
C LEU A 45 -13.33 -10.48 -4.45
N LYS A 46 -13.63 -11.78 -4.32
CA LYS A 46 -14.92 -12.24 -3.73
C LYS A 46 -15.18 -11.70 -2.32
N PRO A 47 -14.23 -11.68 -1.38
CA PRO A 47 -14.42 -11.04 -0.08
C PRO A 47 -14.73 -9.53 -0.18
N ILE A 48 -14.09 -8.83 -1.11
CA ILE A 48 -14.28 -7.39 -1.32
C ILE A 48 -15.70 -7.12 -1.85
N GLU A 49 -16.14 -7.89 -2.85
CA GLU A 49 -17.49 -7.79 -3.39
C GLU A 49 -18.55 -8.11 -2.34
N LYS A 50 -18.37 -9.21 -1.60
CA LYS A 50 -19.25 -9.59 -0.49
C LYS A 50 -19.35 -8.48 0.56
N SER A 51 -18.21 -7.92 0.97
CA SER A 51 -18.17 -6.81 1.93
C SER A 51 -18.97 -5.60 1.43
N ARG A 52 -18.85 -5.25 0.14
CA ARG A 52 -19.63 -4.15 -0.46
C ARG A 52 -21.13 -4.44 -0.50
N GLU A 53 -21.52 -5.67 -0.80
CA GLU A 53 -22.93 -6.07 -0.76
C GLU A 53 -23.50 -6.02 0.66
N GLU A 54 -22.75 -6.49 1.66
CA GLU A 54 -23.20 -6.50 3.05
C GLU A 54 -23.37 -5.05 3.58
N VAL A 55 -22.47 -4.13 3.21
CA VAL A 55 -22.64 -2.69 3.47
C VAL A 55 -23.88 -2.14 2.76
N ALA A 56 -24.11 -2.48 1.48
CA ALA A 56 -25.28 -2.04 0.73
C ALA A 56 -26.61 -2.58 1.30
N ARG A 57 -26.59 -3.78 1.90
CA ARG A 57 -27.73 -4.37 2.62
C ARG A 57 -27.93 -3.76 4.02
N GLY A 58 -27.02 -2.91 4.48
CA GLY A 58 -27.05 -2.30 5.80
C GLY A 58 -26.63 -3.25 6.93
N GLU A 59 -25.98 -4.37 6.59
CA GLU A 59 -25.47 -5.35 7.56
C GLU A 59 -24.19 -4.83 8.24
N TYR A 60 -23.44 -3.94 7.59
CA TYR A 60 -22.27 -3.24 8.13
C TYR A 60 -22.30 -1.75 7.81
N VAL A 61 -21.57 -0.96 8.61
CA VAL A 61 -21.38 0.47 8.40
C VAL A 61 -19.92 0.70 8.02
N GLU A 62 -19.70 1.38 6.89
CA GLU A 62 -18.36 1.79 6.47
C GLU A 62 -17.92 3.01 7.30
N CYS A 63 -16.72 2.95 7.89
CA CYS A 63 -16.17 4.08 8.65
C CYS A 63 -14.66 4.18 8.45
N SER A 64 -14.16 5.41 8.45
CA SER A 64 -12.72 5.66 8.54
C SER A 64 -12.23 5.39 9.97
N ILE A 65 -10.93 5.16 10.12
CA ILE A 65 -10.33 4.92 11.45
C ILE A 65 -10.59 6.08 12.42
N ASP A 66 -10.67 7.31 11.91
CA ASP A 66 -10.95 8.51 12.69
C ASP A 66 -12.42 8.57 13.18
N GLY A 67 -13.35 7.99 12.41
CA GLY A 67 -14.77 7.91 12.75
C GLY A 67 -15.17 6.68 13.58
N LEU A 68 -14.21 5.80 13.89
CA LEU A 68 -14.49 4.51 14.54
C LEU A 68 -15.13 4.67 15.92
N ASN A 69 -14.68 5.65 16.72
CA ASN A 69 -15.22 5.89 18.06
C ASN A 69 -16.71 6.33 18.01
N GLU A 70 -17.09 7.10 17.00
CA GLU A 70 -18.48 7.57 16.82
C GLU A 70 -19.41 6.40 16.44
N VAL A 71 -18.93 5.49 15.60
CA VAL A 71 -19.69 4.30 15.17
C VAL A 71 -19.81 3.29 16.30
N LEU A 72 -18.74 3.05 17.05
CA LEU A 72 -18.73 2.06 18.13
C LEU A 72 -19.52 2.49 19.37
N LYS A 73 -19.87 3.78 19.49
CA LYS A 73 -20.56 4.35 20.67
C LYS A 73 -19.95 3.84 21.98
N TRP A 74 -18.63 3.75 22.05
CA TRP A 74 -17.96 3.39 23.28
C TRP A 74 -18.12 4.56 24.26
N ASP A 75 -19.03 4.40 25.22
CA ASP A 75 -19.10 5.25 26.40
C ASP A 75 -17.81 5.00 27.22
N VAL A 76 -16.82 5.87 27.03
CA VAL A 76 -15.67 6.00 27.95
C VAL A 76 -15.99 7.09 28.96
#